data_AF-A0A2V9PAB8-F1
#
_entry.id   AF-A0A2V9PAB8-F1
#
_cell.length_a   1.000
_cell.length_b   1.000
_cell.length_c   1.000
_cell.angle_alpha   90.00
_cell.angle_beta   90.00
_cell.angle_gamma   90.00
#
_symmetry.space_group_name_H-M   'P 1'
#
loop_
_entity.id
_entity.type
_entity.pdbx_description
1 polymer ?
#
loop_
_entity_poly.entity_id
_entity_poly.type
_entity_poly.pdbx_seq_one_letter_code
_entity_poly.pdbx_strand_id
1 'polypeptide(L)' 'MANGRCRMHGGSSTGPKTVAGLQRSQRANWKHGRYSAEAKAENRLIRQFLRDSRALLDRL' A
#
# COMPACT_ATOMS: atom_id res chain seq x y z
N MET A 1 -13.87 8.51 9.37
CA MET A 1 -14.22 7.60 8.25
C MET A 1 -13.27 6.40 8.29
N ALA A 2 -13.75 5.17 8.14
CA ALA A 2 -12.95 3.95 8.32
C ALA A 2 -11.76 3.79 7.34
N ASN A 3 -11.82 4.45 6.18
CA ASN A 3 -10.82 4.39 5.12
C ASN A 3 -10.14 5.75 4.82
N GLY A 4 -10.43 6.80 5.60
CA GLY A 4 -9.84 8.14 5.43
C GLY A 4 -10.25 8.91 4.16
N ARG A 5 -11.19 8.41 3.34
CA ARG A 5 -11.59 9.02 2.06
C ARG A 5 -13.01 9.55 2.12
N CYS A 6 -13.26 10.77 1.61
CA CYS A 6 -14.63 11.31 1.53
C CYS A 6 -15.43 10.68 0.39
N ARG A 7 -16.76 10.86 0.39
CA ARG A 7 -17.69 10.34 -0.64
C ARG A 7 -17.21 10.63 -2.06
N MET A 8 -16.78 11.87 -2.33
CA MET A 8 -16.29 12.31 -3.64
C MET A 8 -14.93 11.71 -4.03
N HIS A 9 -14.09 11.36 -3.04
CA HIS A 9 -12.78 10.75 -3.25
C HIS A 9 -12.80 9.23 -3.04
N GLY A 10 -13.92 8.59 -3.38
CA GLY A 10 -14.06 7.14 -3.36
C GLY A 10 -14.32 6.52 -1.98
N GLY A 11 -14.68 7.32 -0.98
CA GLY A 11 -15.10 6.83 0.34
C GLY A 11 -16.28 5.87 0.29
N SER A 12 -17.15 6.02 -0.72
CA SER A 12 -18.30 5.14 -0.99
C SER A 12 -17.99 3.98 -1.94
N SER A 13 -16.76 3.87 -2.45
CA SER A 13 -16.37 2.76 -3.33
C SER A 13 -16.24 1.47 -2.54
N THR A 14 -16.89 0.40 -3.02
CA THR A 14 -16.80 -0.94 -2.43
C THR A 14 -15.83 -1.86 -3.19
N GLY A 15 -15.12 -1.32 -4.19
CA GLY A 15 -14.22 -2.04 -5.07
C GLY A 15 -14.92 -2.95 -6.09
N PRO A 16 -14.17 -3.58 -7.01
CA PRO A 16 -14.72 -4.54 -7.96
C PRO A 16 -15.23 -5.80 -7.23
N LYS A 17 -16.45 -6.24 -7.56
CA LYS A 17 -17.07 -7.44 -6.98
C LYS A 17 -16.94 -8.70 -7.86
N THR A 18 -16.57 -8.54 -9.12
CA THR A 18 -16.45 -9.64 -10.08
C THR A 18 -15.00 -10.07 -10.24
N VAL A 19 -14.78 -11.35 -10.57
CA VAL A 19 -13.45 -11.91 -10.85
C VAL A 19 -12.74 -11.12 -11.96
N ALA A 20 -13.44 -10.84 -13.06
CA ALA A 20 -12.89 -10.04 -14.16
C ALA A 20 -12.53 -8.61 -13.72
N GLY A 21 -13.35 -7.99 -12.87
CA GLY A 21 -13.08 -6.66 -12.31
C GLY A 21 -11.84 -6.64 -11.41
N LEU A 22 -11.69 -7.67 -10.55
CA LEU A 22 -10.52 -7.85 -9.70
C LEU A 22 -9.25 -8.03 -10.55
N GLN A 23 -9.29 -8.89 -11.57
CA GLN A 23 -8.16 -9.10 -12.47
C GLN A 23 -7.76 -7.82 -13.21
N ARG A 24 -8.72 -7.01 -13.69
CA ARG A 24 -8.40 -5.72 -14.32
C ARG A 24 -7.76 -4.75 -13.32
N SER A 25 -8.29 -4.68 -12.10
CA SER A 25 -7.74 -3.83 -11.04
C SER A 25 -6.31 -4.25 -10.65
N GLN A 26 -6.03 -5.55 -10.61
CA GLN A 26 -4.68 -6.07 -10.37
C GLN A 26 -3.72 -5.67 -11.52
N ARG A 27 -4.12 -5.88 -12.78
CA ARG A 27 -3.31 -5.52 -13.96
C ARG A 27 -3.00 -4.02 -14.04
N ALA A 28 -3.93 -3.16 -13.62
CA ALA A 28 -3.70 -1.71 -13.61
C ALA A 28 -2.53 -1.27 -12.72
N ASN A 29 -2.24 -2.02 -11.65
CA ASN A 29 -1.15 -1.72 -10.71
C ASN A 29 0.20 -2.36 -11.12
N TRP A 30 0.25 -3.08 -12.24
CA TRP A 30 1.37 -3.96 -12.57
C TRP A 30 2.58 -3.25 -13.20
N LYS A 31 2.38 -2.05 -13.79
CA LYS A 31 3.41 -1.38 -14.60
C LYS A 31 4.71 -1.07 -13.85
N HIS A 32 4.64 -0.87 -12.53
CA HIS A 32 5.83 -0.56 -11.70
C HIS A 32 6.01 -1.47 -10.50
N GLY A 33 5.14 -2.45 -10.25
CA GLY A 33 5.24 -3.42 -9.14
C GLY A 33 5.16 -2.83 -7.72
N ARG A 34 5.30 -1.52 -7.54
CA ARG A 34 5.42 -0.81 -6.24
C ARG A 34 4.29 -1.09 -5.25
N TYR A 35 3.12 -1.50 -5.75
CA TYR A 35 1.94 -1.78 -4.95
C TYR A 35 1.61 -3.27 -4.78
N SER A 36 2.47 -4.16 -5.28
CA SER A 36 2.34 -5.60 -5.03
C SER A 36 2.47 -5.92 -3.54
N ALA A 37 2.03 -7.11 -3.13
CA ALA A 37 2.12 -7.52 -1.73
C ALA A 37 3.60 -7.61 -1.27
N GLU A 38 4.45 -8.13 -2.15
CA GLU A 38 5.88 -8.34 -2.00
C GLU A 38 6.60 -7.00 -1.86
N ALA A 39 6.39 -6.08 -2.80
CA ALA A 39 7.00 -4.74 -2.76
C ALA A 39 6.56 -3.97 -1.51
N LYS A 40 5.32 -4.12 -1.06
CA LYS A 40 4.85 -3.53 0.20
C LYS A 40 5.52 -4.17 1.42
N ALA A 41 5.76 -5.47 1.41
CA ALA A 41 6.44 -6.16 2.51
C ALA A 41 7.90 -5.72 2.61
N GLU A 42 8.63 -5.69 1.50
CA GLU A 42 10.00 -5.20 1.42
C GLU A 42 10.10 -3.75 1.91
N ASN A 43 9.23 -2.86 1.43
CA ASN A 43 9.20 -1.47 1.90
C ASN A 43 8.93 -1.34 3.40
N ARG A 44 8.12 -2.23 4.01
CA ARG A 44 7.91 -2.23 5.46
C ARG A 44 9.19 -2.60 6.21
N LEU A 45 9.92 -3.60 5.72
CA LEU A 45 11.19 -4.03 6.31
C LEU A 45 12.24 -2.91 6.23
N ILE A 46 12.40 -2.31 5.05
CA ILE A 46 13.33 -1.19 4.85
C ILE A 46 12.98 -0.02 5.78
N ARG A 47 11.70 0.36 5.86
CA ARG A 47 11.26 1.42 6.77
C ARG A 47 11.50 1.09 8.24
N GLN A 48 11.34 -0.16 8.64
CA GLN A 48 11.64 -0.58 10.00
C GLN A 48 13.14 -0.43 10.28
N PHE A 49 13.99 -0.98 9.40
CA PHE A 49 15.44 -0.87 9.51
C PHE A 49 15.93 0.57 9.61
N LEU A 50 15.41 1.47 8.76
CA LEU A 50 15.78 2.89 8.80
C LEU A 50 15.36 3.57 10.11
N ARG A 51 14.19 3.23 10.66
CA ARG A 51 13.75 3.73 11.97
C ARG A 51 14.66 3.25 13.09
N ASP A 52 15.01 1.97 13.10
CA ASP A 52 15.86 1.37 14.13
C ASP A 52 17.29 1.93 14.06
N SER A 53 17.82 2.07 12.86
CA SER A 53 19.13 2.69 12.61
C SER A 53 19.16 4.12 13.12
N ARG A 54 18.10 4.90 12.86
CA ARG A 54 17.99 6.27 13.36
C ARG A 54 17.95 6.30 14.89
N ALA A 55 17.13 5.46 15.50
CA ALA A 55 17.01 5.37 16.96
C ALA A 55 18.32 4.94 17.63
N LEU A 56 19.15 4.13 16.96
CA LEU A 56 20.48 3.77 17.45
C LEU A 56 21.42 4.98 17.42
N LEU A 57 21.46 5.71 16.30
CA LEU A 57 22.31 6.89 16.14
C LEU A 57 21.94 8.00 17.14
N ASP A 58 20.65 8.19 17.42
CA ASP A 58 20.20 9.20 18.38
C ASP A 58 20.54 8.84 19.86
N ARG A 59 21.04 7.61 20.13
CA ARG A 59 21.45 7.15 21.47
C ARG A 59 22.96 7.17 21.69
N LEU A 60 23.74 7.49 20.65
CA LEU A 60 25.19 7.69 20.72
C LEU A 60 25.50 9.17 21.02
#